data_AF-A0A535DVB8-F1
#
_entry.id   AF-A0A535DVB8-F1
#
_cell.length_a   1.000
_cell.length_b   1.000
_cell.length_c   1.000
_cell.angle_alpha   90.00
_cell.angle_beta   90.00
_cell.angle_gamma   90.00
#
_symmetry.space_group_name_H-M   'P 1'
#
loop_
_entity.id
_entity.type
_entity.pdbx_description
1 polymer ?
#
loop_
_entity_poly.entity_id
_entity_poly.type
_entity_poly.pdbx_seq_one_letter_code
_entity_poly.pdbx_strand_id
1 'polypeptide(L)'
;MSLRTVHEHLWELGRSRRLAPDRPAEPGAMVVDPAHVLRFRARATRLDRRLPAGSWRDAAYGGLQDSAPRAALLALHARQEGTGPGSWEDPALVQVWFRWSDYVVPAADFAVFTLGVLPRDPERAAALEAIGAEVREALAGRELRTSEVRAVRPHLADVEPEAARLELARRFLGWHGPATADRFAKWAAVSRADARATWAALAPELVPVAVEGRARDVLARDVDALTGCEPPAGVRLLPQGDPYLALDQAWAHADRPPPPIEDGAGAPLTTRLVNSLSGRVLVDGRLAGAWGRERDRVAIHLWRRDEPDRERIAAEAVGFAGPIGRPVRLRWLR
;
A
#
# COMPACT_ATOMS: atom_id res chain seq x y z
N MET A 1 -1.04 22.95 -22.93
CA MET A 1 -0.56 23.35 -21.58
C MET A 1 0.97 23.50 -21.58
N SER A 2 1.57 24.32 -20.70
CA SER A 2 3.04 24.50 -20.65
C SER A 2 3.74 23.37 -19.89
N LEU A 3 4.89 22.89 -20.40
CA LEU A 3 5.77 21.94 -19.70
C LEU A 3 6.21 22.46 -18.32
N ARG A 4 6.24 23.78 -18.13
CA ARG A 4 6.56 24.45 -16.86
C ARG A 4 5.58 24.08 -15.75
N THR A 5 4.29 24.10 -16.02
CA THR A 5 3.23 23.80 -15.03
C THR A 5 3.30 22.34 -14.56
N VAL A 6 3.59 21.41 -15.48
CA VAL A 6 3.85 19.99 -15.14
C VAL A 6 5.11 19.87 -14.27
N HIS A 7 6.18 20.57 -14.63
CA HIS A 7 7.43 20.55 -13.87
C HIS A 7 7.28 21.11 -12.44
N GLU A 8 6.59 22.25 -12.27
CA GLU A 8 6.34 22.89 -10.98
C GLU A 8 5.48 22.00 -10.07
N HIS A 9 4.44 21.35 -10.62
CA HIS A 9 3.63 20.38 -9.88
C HIS A 9 4.46 19.14 -9.44
N LEU A 10 5.29 18.60 -10.34
CA LEU A 10 6.21 17.51 -10.03
C LEU A 10 7.27 17.91 -8.98
N TRP A 11 7.67 19.19 -8.94
CA TRP A 11 8.68 19.71 -8.02
C TRP A 11 8.13 19.95 -6.60
N GLU A 12 6.91 20.49 -6.48
CA GLU A 12 6.21 20.58 -5.19
C GLU A 12 5.97 19.18 -4.57
N LEU A 13 5.59 18.20 -5.40
CA LEU A 13 5.44 16.80 -4.99
C LEU A 13 6.80 16.11 -4.70
N GLY A 14 7.89 16.59 -5.31
CA GLY A 14 9.24 16.18 -4.92
C GLY A 14 9.58 16.54 -3.47
N ARG A 15 9.10 17.69 -2.98
CA ARG A 15 9.32 18.16 -1.59
C ARG A 15 8.54 17.38 -0.53
N SER A 16 7.43 16.72 -0.86
CA SER A 16 6.67 15.90 0.11
C SER A 16 7.34 14.55 0.42
N ARG A 17 8.31 14.10 -0.39
CA ARG A 17 8.97 12.78 -0.22
C ARG A 17 9.81 12.64 1.06
N ARG A 18 10.44 13.73 1.53
CA ARG A 18 11.13 13.76 2.84
C ARG A 18 10.14 14.20 3.91
N LEU A 19 9.73 13.27 4.77
CA LEU A 19 9.06 13.59 6.02
C LEU A 19 10.10 14.12 7.01
N ALA A 20 9.78 15.22 7.68
CA ALA A 20 10.44 15.53 8.95
C ALA A 20 9.99 14.49 9.99
N PRO A 21 10.73 14.32 11.12
CA PRO A 21 10.21 13.60 12.27
C PRO A 21 8.86 14.17 12.69
N ASP A 22 7.92 13.31 13.08
CA ASP A 22 6.65 13.75 13.65
C ASP A 22 6.92 14.63 14.90
N ARG A 23 5.98 15.54 15.23
CA ARG A 23 6.13 16.43 16.40
C ARG A 23 6.19 15.62 17.71
N PRO A 24 6.78 16.15 18.80
CA PRO A 24 6.58 15.57 20.13
C PRO A 24 5.08 15.44 20.45
N ALA A 25 4.71 14.41 21.21
CA ALA A 25 3.35 14.28 21.75
C ALA A 25 3.09 15.31 22.86
N GLU A 26 1.84 15.77 22.96
CA GLU A 26 1.41 16.62 24.06
C GLU A 26 1.37 15.84 25.39
N PRO A 27 1.62 16.49 26.55
CA PRO A 27 1.49 15.84 27.85
C PRO A 27 0.09 15.24 28.06
N GLY A 28 0.04 13.99 28.49
CA GLY A 28 -1.22 13.27 28.74
C GLY A 28 -1.86 12.59 27.52
N ALA A 29 -1.26 12.69 26.33
CA ALA A 29 -1.71 11.90 25.17
C ALA A 29 -1.62 10.38 25.44
N MET A 30 -2.57 9.61 24.91
CA MET A 30 -2.59 8.14 25.10
C MET A 30 -1.34 7.51 24.48
N VAL A 31 -0.53 6.84 25.30
CA VAL A 31 0.69 6.16 24.84
C VAL A 31 0.33 4.84 24.17
N VAL A 32 0.82 4.61 22.95
CA VAL A 32 0.58 3.41 22.17
C VAL A 32 1.91 2.79 21.74
N ASP A 33 2.08 1.50 22.06
CA ASP A 33 3.25 0.72 21.69
C ASP A 33 3.31 0.47 20.16
N PRO A 34 4.48 0.61 19.50
CA PRO A 34 4.66 0.25 18.09
C PRO A 34 4.15 -1.14 17.70
N ALA A 35 4.24 -2.14 18.58
CA ALA A 35 3.70 -3.47 18.34
C ALA A 35 2.17 -3.45 18.19
N HIS A 36 1.45 -2.68 19.02
CA HIS A 36 0.00 -2.50 18.88
C HIS A 36 -0.36 -1.83 17.54
N VAL A 37 0.42 -0.83 17.11
CA VAL A 37 0.27 -0.21 15.78
C VAL A 37 0.45 -1.24 14.66
N LEU A 38 1.44 -2.13 14.76
CA LEU A 38 1.67 -3.18 13.75
C LEU A 38 0.55 -4.23 13.71
N ARG A 39 0.01 -4.64 14.87
CA ARG A 39 -1.12 -5.58 14.96
C ARG A 39 -2.39 -4.98 14.38
N PHE A 40 -2.70 -3.73 14.74
CA PHE A 40 -3.80 -2.96 14.17
C PHE A 40 -3.69 -2.90 12.64
N ARG A 41 -2.53 -2.51 12.10
CA ARG A 41 -2.29 -2.46 10.65
C ARG A 41 -2.38 -3.83 9.98
N ALA A 42 -1.93 -4.91 10.63
CA ALA A 42 -2.06 -6.27 10.11
C ALA A 42 -3.54 -6.67 9.99
N ARG A 43 -4.36 -6.40 11.01
CA ARG A 43 -5.82 -6.67 11.00
C ARG A 43 -6.58 -5.79 10.01
N ALA A 44 -6.26 -4.50 9.98
CA ALA A 44 -6.83 -3.55 9.04
C ALA A 44 -6.59 -4.00 7.59
N THR A 45 -5.35 -4.40 7.28
CA THR A 45 -4.93 -4.86 5.96
C THR A 45 -5.19 -6.36 5.69
N ARG A 46 -5.93 -7.07 6.56
CA ARG A 46 -6.32 -8.49 6.37
C ARG A 46 -5.13 -9.46 6.23
N LEU A 47 -4.07 -9.19 6.99
CA LEU A 47 -2.88 -10.04 7.10
C LEU A 47 -2.85 -10.85 8.41
N ASP A 48 -3.68 -10.50 9.39
CA ASP A 48 -3.95 -11.25 10.62
C ASP A 48 -4.62 -12.60 10.35
N ARG A 49 -5.56 -12.62 9.39
CA ARG A 49 -6.29 -13.81 8.95
C ARG A 49 -6.53 -13.75 7.45
N ARG A 50 -6.47 -14.92 6.80
CA ARG A 50 -6.84 -15.06 5.39
C ARG A 50 -8.37 -15.04 5.27
N LEU A 51 -8.90 -14.25 4.35
CA LEU A 51 -10.33 -14.17 4.08
C LEU A 51 -10.79 -15.32 3.16
N PRO A 52 -12.05 -15.77 3.26
CA PRO A 52 -12.62 -16.74 2.32
C PRO A 52 -12.57 -16.25 0.87
N ALA A 53 -12.56 -17.20 -0.07
CA ALA A 53 -12.58 -16.88 -1.50
C ALA A 53 -13.78 -16.00 -1.89
N GLY A 54 -13.53 -15.01 -2.75
CA GLY A 54 -14.55 -14.04 -3.18
C GLY A 54 -14.65 -12.79 -2.31
N SER A 55 -13.84 -12.67 -1.25
CA SER A 55 -13.80 -11.50 -0.35
C SER A 55 -13.06 -10.29 -0.96
N TRP A 56 -13.22 -10.05 -2.26
CA TRP A 56 -12.39 -9.13 -3.05
C TRP A 56 -12.41 -7.69 -2.55
N ARG A 57 -13.59 -7.17 -2.19
CA ARG A 57 -13.76 -5.79 -1.70
C ARG A 57 -13.00 -5.56 -0.39
N ASP A 58 -13.12 -6.48 0.56
CA ASP A 58 -12.41 -6.43 1.84
C ASP A 58 -10.90 -6.61 1.67
N ALA A 59 -10.47 -7.50 0.77
CA ALA A 59 -9.05 -7.73 0.46
C ALA A 59 -8.40 -6.51 -0.22
N ALA A 60 -9.14 -5.72 -0.99
CA ALA A 60 -8.65 -4.54 -1.71
C ALA A 60 -8.98 -3.20 -1.03
N TYR A 61 -9.65 -3.19 0.14
CA TYR A 61 -10.37 -2.04 0.71
C TYR A 61 -9.65 -0.67 0.71
N GLY A 62 -8.36 -0.63 1.08
CA GLY A 62 -7.54 0.59 1.09
C GLY A 62 -6.61 0.76 -0.12
N GLY A 63 -6.80 -0.06 -1.16
CA GLY A 63 -6.09 -0.02 -2.44
C GLY A 63 -4.76 -0.78 -2.46
N LEU A 64 -4.58 -1.65 -3.46
CA LEU A 64 -3.40 -2.47 -3.65
C LEU A 64 -2.59 -1.98 -4.87
N GLN A 65 -1.34 -1.54 -4.67
CA GLN A 65 -0.52 -1.03 -5.76
C GLN A 65 -0.15 -2.15 -6.76
N ASP A 66 -0.55 -2.01 -8.02
CA ASP A 66 -0.28 -3.02 -9.06
C ASP A 66 1.02 -2.75 -9.82
N SER A 67 2.12 -2.68 -9.07
CA SER A 67 3.46 -2.56 -9.66
C SER A 67 3.84 -3.81 -10.48
N ALA A 68 4.68 -3.62 -11.51
CA ALA A 68 4.97 -4.68 -12.47
C ALA A 68 5.89 -5.78 -11.88
N PRO A 69 5.60 -7.09 -12.10
CA PRO A 69 4.43 -7.65 -12.77
C PRO A 69 3.35 -8.12 -11.77
N ARG A 70 2.16 -7.49 -11.83
CA ARG A 70 0.96 -7.87 -11.09
C ARG A 70 1.12 -7.97 -9.58
N ALA A 71 1.73 -6.97 -8.95
CA ALA A 71 1.89 -6.92 -7.49
C ALA A 71 0.54 -6.90 -6.74
N ALA A 72 -0.51 -6.26 -7.25
CA ALA A 72 -1.81 -6.25 -6.59
C ALA A 72 -2.44 -7.65 -6.55
N LEU A 73 -2.20 -8.48 -7.58
CA LEU A 73 -2.67 -9.86 -7.59
C LEU A 73 -1.99 -10.71 -6.49
N LEU A 74 -0.70 -10.47 -6.24
CA LEU A 74 0.02 -11.12 -5.14
C LEU A 74 -0.39 -10.55 -3.77
N ALA A 75 -0.77 -9.27 -3.70
CA ALA A 75 -1.31 -8.64 -2.50
C ALA A 75 -2.75 -9.12 -2.18
N LEU A 76 -3.59 -9.40 -3.19
CA LEU A 76 -4.86 -10.12 -3.03
C LEU A 76 -4.60 -11.55 -2.53
N HIS A 77 -3.63 -12.24 -3.12
CA HIS A 77 -3.22 -13.56 -2.66
C HIS A 77 -2.68 -13.57 -1.22
N ALA A 78 -2.11 -12.48 -0.71
CA ALA A 78 -1.74 -12.39 0.71
C ALA A 78 -2.96 -12.27 1.66
N ARG A 79 -4.14 -11.94 1.15
CA ARG A 79 -5.32 -11.53 1.95
C ARG A 79 -6.49 -12.49 1.84
N GLN A 80 -6.67 -13.21 0.73
CA GLN A 80 -7.83 -14.09 0.52
C GLN A 80 -7.53 -15.36 -0.28
N GLU A 81 -8.36 -16.39 -0.12
CA GLU A 81 -8.24 -17.72 -0.73
C GLU A 81 -8.69 -17.77 -2.20
N GLY A 82 -8.18 -18.72 -2.99
CA GLY A 82 -8.64 -18.91 -4.38
C GLY A 82 -8.23 -17.81 -5.37
N THR A 83 -7.20 -17.03 -5.06
CA THR A 83 -6.65 -16.04 -6.02
C THR A 83 -6.00 -16.77 -7.21
N GLY A 84 -6.54 -16.59 -8.41
CA GLY A 84 -6.04 -17.11 -9.69
C GLY A 84 -5.56 -15.99 -10.65
N PRO A 85 -5.11 -16.31 -11.87
CA PRO A 85 -4.45 -15.32 -12.75
C PRO A 85 -5.34 -14.17 -13.23
N GLY A 86 -6.64 -14.43 -13.36
CA GLY A 86 -7.66 -13.44 -13.74
C GLY A 86 -8.38 -12.77 -12.55
N SER A 87 -8.02 -13.08 -11.30
CA SER A 87 -8.77 -12.56 -10.13
C SER A 87 -8.71 -11.04 -9.94
N TRP A 88 -7.82 -10.34 -10.64
CA TRP A 88 -7.78 -8.87 -10.67
C TRP A 88 -8.82 -8.27 -11.62
N GLU A 89 -9.46 -9.09 -12.48
CA GLU A 89 -10.52 -8.73 -13.43
C GLU A 89 -11.93 -8.98 -12.86
N ASP A 90 -12.04 -9.39 -11.59
CA ASP A 90 -13.33 -9.63 -10.95
C ASP A 90 -14.19 -8.35 -10.92
N PRO A 91 -15.49 -8.38 -11.27
CA PRO A 91 -16.35 -7.20 -11.32
C PRO A 91 -16.48 -6.41 -10.01
N ALA A 92 -16.09 -6.99 -8.86
CA ALA A 92 -16.01 -6.28 -7.59
C ALA A 92 -14.80 -5.33 -7.48
N LEU A 93 -13.87 -5.38 -8.43
CA LEU A 93 -12.60 -4.64 -8.45
C LEU A 93 -12.50 -3.71 -9.67
N VAL A 94 -11.65 -2.69 -9.58
CA VAL A 94 -11.31 -1.81 -10.69
C VAL A 94 -9.85 -1.37 -10.59
N GLN A 95 -9.16 -1.27 -11.73
CA GLN A 95 -7.83 -0.68 -11.81
C GLN A 95 -7.93 0.85 -12.01
N VAL A 96 -7.33 1.60 -11.10
CA VAL A 96 -7.26 3.07 -11.09
C VAL A 96 -5.82 3.55 -11.14
N TRP A 97 -5.61 4.75 -11.68
CA TRP A 97 -4.34 5.44 -11.54
C TRP A 97 -4.38 6.32 -10.29
N PHE A 98 -3.60 5.95 -9.28
CA PHE A 98 -3.58 6.57 -7.96
C PHE A 98 -2.13 6.71 -7.49
N ARG A 99 -1.76 7.86 -6.90
CA ARG A 99 -0.40 8.09 -6.36
C ARG A 99 0.76 7.76 -7.32
N TRP A 100 0.61 8.06 -8.62
CA TRP A 100 1.62 7.78 -9.66
C TRP A 100 1.85 6.29 -9.95
N SER A 101 0.86 5.42 -9.71
CA SER A 101 0.90 4.01 -10.07
C SER A 101 -0.48 3.47 -10.37
N ASP A 102 -0.54 2.31 -11.01
CA ASP A 102 -1.74 1.49 -11.03
C ASP A 102 -2.06 0.98 -9.62
N TYR A 103 -3.34 0.99 -9.27
CA TYR A 103 -3.88 0.39 -8.05
C TYR A 103 -5.13 -0.42 -8.38
N VAL A 104 -5.28 -1.59 -7.77
CA VAL A 104 -6.54 -2.33 -7.72
C VAL A 104 -7.28 -1.91 -6.45
N VAL A 105 -8.50 -1.41 -6.62
CA VAL A 105 -9.40 -0.95 -5.55
C VAL A 105 -10.78 -1.60 -5.74
N PRO A 106 -11.67 -1.62 -4.74
CA PRO A 106 -13.05 -2.07 -4.94
C PRO A 106 -13.78 -1.16 -5.94
N ALA A 107 -14.54 -1.73 -6.86
CA ALA A 107 -15.25 -1.00 -7.91
C ALA A 107 -16.21 0.08 -7.34
N ALA A 108 -16.86 -0.23 -6.22
CA ALA A 108 -17.73 0.70 -5.50
C ALA A 108 -17.00 1.91 -4.89
N ASP A 109 -15.69 1.81 -4.71
CA ASP A 109 -14.85 2.83 -4.06
C ASP A 109 -14.04 3.68 -5.06
N PHE A 110 -14.29 3.51 -6.37
CA PHE A 110 -13.60 4.23 -7.45
C PHE A 110 -13.54 5.75 -7.21
N ALA A 111 -14.63 6.34 -6.69
CA ALA A 111 -14.69 7.76 -6.32
C ALA A 111 -13.72 8.16 -5.20
N VAL A 112 -13.57 7.33 -4.16
CA VAL A 112 -12.74 7.63 -3.00
C VAL A 112 -11.27 7.74 -3.40
N PHE A 113 -10.81 6.85 -4.28
CA PHE A 113 -9.42 6.82 -4.74
C PHE A 113 -9.10 7.79 -5.89
N THR A 114 -10.11 8.37 -6.55
CA THR A 114 -9.92 9.31 -7.67
C THR A 114 -10.26 10.75 -7.28
N LEU A 115 -11.49 11.00 -6.83
CA LEU A 115 -11.94 12.33 -6.39
C LEU A 115 -11.28 12.74 -5.05
N GLY A 116 -10.98 11.77 -4.19
CA GLY A 116 -10.33 12.02 -2.89
C GLY A 116 -8.90 12.55 -2.97
N VAL A 117 -8.28 12.57 -4.17
CA VAL A 117 -6.98 13.22 -4.42
C VAL A 117 -7.07 14.48 -5.30
N LEU A 118 -8.27 14.90 -5.70
CA LEU A 118 -8.42 16.17 -6.43
C LEU A 118 -8.00 17.35 -5.53
N PRO A 119 -7.14 18.27 -6.03
CA PRO A 119 -6.77 19.50 -5.33
C PRO A 119 -7.99 20.29 -4.87
N ARG A 120 -7.89 20.99 -3.74
CA ARG A 120 -8.91 22.01 -3.38
C ARG A 120 -8.79 23.29 -4.19
N ASP A 121 -7.61 23.55 -4.74
CA ASP A 121 -7.35 24.67 -5.63
C ASP A 121 -8.13 24.50 -6.96
N PRO A 122 -9.07 25.41 -7.30
CA PRO A 122 -9.94 25.24 -8.46
C PRO A 122 -9.20 25.22 -9.81
N GLU A 123 -8.10 25.98 -9.94
CA GLU A 123 -7.31 26.03 -11.17
C GLU A 123 -6.57 24.71 -11.39
N ARG A 124 -5.94 24.16 -10.34
CA ARG A 124 -5.28 22.84 -10.38
C ARG A 124 -6.29 21.70 -10.60
N ALA A 125 -7.49 21.80 -10.03
CA ALA A 125 -8.56 20.83 -10.27
C ALA A 125 -9.04 20.87 -11.73
N ALA A 126 -9.33 22.06 -12.26
CA ALA A 126 -9.72 22.24 -13.67
C ALA A 126 -8.63 21.80 -14.65
N ALA A 127 -7.35 22.00 -14.32
CA ALA A 127 -6.23 21.52 -15.14
C ALA A 127 -6.14 19.98 -15.18
N LEU A 128 -6.45 19.28 -14.08
CA LEU A 128 -6.51 17.82 -14.05
C LEU A 128 -7.71 17.27 -14.83
N GLU A 129 -8.88 17.92 -14.71
CA GLU A 129 -10.07 17.57 -15.51
C GLU A 129 -9.83 17.80 -17.02
N ALA A 130 -9.16 18.89 -17.39
CA ALA A 130 -8.78 19.15 -18.78
C ALA A 130 -7.83 18.06 -19.34
N ILE A 131 -6.81 17.65 -18.56
CA ILE A 131 -5.97 16.50 -18.92
C ILE A 131 -6.83 15.24 -19.10
N GLY A 132 -7.80 14.99 -18.19
CA GLY A 132 -8.75 13.88 -18.28
C GLY A 132 -9.72 13.93 -19.48
N ALA A 133 -9.96 15.11 -20.04
CA ALA A 133 -10.77 15.32 -21.24
C ALA A 133 -9.96 15.07 -22.53
N GLU A 134 -8.75 15.63 -22.65
CA GLU A 134 -7.81 15.34 -23.77
C GLU A 134 -7.58 13.82 -23.90
N VAL A 135 -7.39 13.19 -22.74
CA VAL A 135 -7.35 11.74 -22.52
C VAL A 135 -8.59 11.03 -23.08
N ARG A 136 -9.80 11.51 -22.76
CA ARG A 136 -11.07 10.89 -23.19
C ARG A 136 -11.23 10.83 -24.69
N GLU A 137 -10.91 11.93 -25.35
CA GLU A 137 -10.98 12.07 -26.80
C GLU A 137 -10.02 11.09 -27.50
N ALA A 138 -8.79 10.96 -26.98
CA ALA A 138 -7.75 10.12 -27.58
C ALA A 138 -8.07 8.62 -27.67
N LEU A 139 -8.96 8.06 -26.82
CA LEU A 139 -9.27 6.62 -26.85
C LEU A 139 -10.50 6.23 -27.66
N ALA A 140 -11.47 7.13 -27.85
CA ALA A 140 -12.74 6.85 -28.52
C ALA A 140 -13.46 5.59 -28.00
N GLY A 141 -13.42 5.33 -26.69
CA GLY A 141 -14.20 4.27 -26.02
C GLY A 141 -13.61 2.85 -26.05
N ARG A 142 -12.31 2.67 -26.37
CA ARG A 142 -11.64 1.35 -26.40
C ARG A 142 -10.83 1.05 -25.14
N GLU A 143 -10.75 -0.23 -24.77
CA GLU A 143 -9.82 -0.73 -23.73
C GLU A 143 -8.39 -0.89 -24.30
N LEU A 144 -7.37 -0.53 -23.52
CA LEU A 144 -5.94 -0.59 -23.90
C LEU A 144 -5.06 -1.04 -22.69
N ARG A 145 -3.77 -1.33 -22.91
CA ARG A 145 -2.84 -1.85 -21.88
C ARG A 145 -2.19 -0.73 -21.06
N THR A 146 -1.54 -1.00 -19.92
CA THR A 146 -0.87 0.03 -19.07
C THR A 146 0.04 1.02 -19.83
N SER A 147 0.75 0.59 -20.88
CA SER A 147 1.58 1.45 -21.74
C SER A 147 0.78 2.44 -22.61
N GLU A 148 -0.53 2.28 -22.67
CA GLU A 148 -1.51 2.93 -23.53
C GLU A 148 -2.67 3.55 -22.68
N VAL A 149 -2.80 3.14 -21.41
CA VAL A 149 -3.75 3.58 -20.36
C VAL A 149 -3.41 4.96 -19.77
N ARG A 150 -2.67 5.80 -20.51
CA ARG A 150 -2.58 7.23 -20.15
C ARG A 150 -3.94 7.94 -20.25
N ALA A 151 -4.98 7.20 -20.64
CA ALA A 151 -6.39 7.51 -20.79
C ALA A 151 -7.24 6.22 -20.62
N VAL A 152 -8.55 6.16 -20.28
CA VAL A 152 -9.58 7.09 -19.74
C VAL A 152 -10.43 6.31 -18.72
N ARG A 153 -11.19 6.97 -17.83
CA ARG A 153 -12.49 6.46 -17.33
C ARG A 153 -13.49 7.59 -17.00
N PRO A 154 -14.77 7.51 -17.42
CA PRO A 154 -15.82 8.40 -16.91
C PRO A 154 -17.12 7.66 -16.51
N HIS A 155 -17.22 7.23 -15.24
CA HIS A 155 -18.52 6.99 -14.59
C HIS A 155 -18.41 7.34 -13.10
N LEU A 156 -18.55 8.62 -12.79
CA LEU A 156 -18.81 9.15 -11.45
C LEU A 156 -19.67 10.40 -11.57
N ALA A 157 -20.88 10.33 -11.06
CA ALA A 157 -21.68 11.47 -10.62
C ALA A 157 -22.13 11.17 -9.18
N ASP A 158 -22.51 12.21 -8.44
CA ASP A 158 -23.05 12.14 -7.07
C ASP A 158 -22.08 11.77 -5.93
N VAL A 159 -20.77 12.06 -6.09
CA VAL A 159 -19.83 12.09 -4.95
C VAL A 159 -19.13 13.45 -4.86
N GLU A 160 -19.45 14.20 -3.81
CA GLU A 160 -18.82 15.49 -3.53
C GLU A 160 -17.31 15.35 -3.26
N PRO A 161 -16.43 16.13 -3.91
CA PRO A 161 -14.97 15.99 -3.76
C PRO A 161 -14.47 16.16 -2.32
N GLU A 162 -15.12 16.99 -1.49
CA GLU A 162 -14.74 17.11 -0.08
C GLU A 162 -15.11 15.85 0.72
N ALA A 163 -16.28 15.25 0.46
CA ALA A 163 -16.66 13.98 1.08
C ALA A 163 -15.68 12.86 0.70
N ALA A 164 -15.25 12.79 -0.57
CA ALA A 164 -14.24 11.86 -1.04
C ALA A 164 -12.86 12.09 -0.38
N ARG A 165 -12.43 13.34 -0.18
CA ARG A 165 -11.18 13.68 0.53
C ARG A 165 -11.19 13.24 1.99
N LEU A 166 -12.30 13.50 2.70
CA LEU A 166 -12.48 13.07 4.09
C LEU A 166 -12.50 11.55 4.20
N GLU A 167 -13.22 10.86 3.31
CA GLU A 167 -13.30 9.40 3.31
C GLU A 167 -11.94 8.75 2.98
N LEU A 168 -11.18 9.28 2.01
CA LEU A 168 -9.83 8.79 1.71
C LEU A 168 -8.90 8.92 2.93
N ALA A 169 -8.99 10.02 3.68
CA ALA A 169 -8.21 10.21 4.89
C ALA A 169 -8.67 9.32 6.06
N ARG A 170 -9.98 9.07 6.21
CA ARG A 170 -10.51 8.06 7.14
C ARG A 170 -10.00 6.66 6.81
N ARG A 171 -10.01 6.26 5.53
CA ARG A 171 -9.47 4.95 5.10
C ARG A 171 -7.97 4.85 5.31
N PHE A 172 -7.23 5.91 5.01
CA PHE A 172 -5.80 5.98 5.32
C PHE A 172 -5.53 5.77 6.81
N LEU A 173 -6.31 6.38 7.71
CA LEU A 173 -6.20 6.15 9.16
C LEU A 173 -6.63 4.74 9.56
N GLY A 174 -7.72 4.22 8.99
CA GLY A 174 -8.18 2.86 9.24
C GLY A 174 -7.21 1.77 8.77
N TRP A 175 -6.29 2.06 7.83
CA TRP A 175 -5.28 1.11 7.32
C TRP A 175 -3.84 1.37 7.76
N HIS A 176 -3.49 2.63 8.01
CA HIS A 176 -2.12 3.07 8.29
C HIS A 176 -2.01 3.91 9.57
N GLY A 177 -3.11 4.09 10.31
CA GLY A 177 -3.12 4.72 11.62
C GLY A 177 -2.25 3.97 12.65
N PRO A 178 -1.88 4.64 13.76
CA PRO A 178 -1.93 6.09 13.94
C PRO A 178 -0.93 6.79 13.01
N ALA A 179 -1.30 7.97 12.49
CA ALA A 179 -0.52 8.70 11.50
C ALA A 179 -0.72 10.23 11.64
N THR A 180 -0.03 11.01 10.80
CA THR A 180 -0.09 12.48 10.79
C THR A 180 -0.51 12.99 9.41
N ALA A 181 -1.02 14.23 9.34
CA ALA A 181 -1.35 14.90 8.07
C ALA A 181 -0.19 14.87 7.07
N ASP A 182 1.05 15.09 7.51
CA ASP A 182 2.21 15.08 6.61
C ASP A 182 2.50 13.66 6.08
N ARG A 183 2.25 12.59 6.88
CA ARG A 183 2.31 11.19 6.43
C ARG A 183 1.22 10.87 5.42
N PHE A 184 0.00 11.37 5.63
CA PHE A 184 -1.08 11.27 4.64
C PHE A 184 -0.73 12.01 3.35
N ALA A 185 -0.18 13.23 3.42
CA ALA A 185 0.26 14.00 2.25
C ALA A 185 1.27 13.20 1.40
N LYS A 186 2.29 12.61 2.05
CA LYS A 186 3.26 11.75 1.38
C LYS A 186 2.64 10.45 0.84
N TRP A 187 1.67 9.88 1.55
CA TRP A 187 0.94 8.70 1.09
C TRP A 187 0.10 9.08 -0.14
N ALA A 188 -0.99 9.82 0.02
CA ALA A 188 -1.93 10.20 -1.05
C ALA A 188 -1.30 11.02 -2.20
N ALA A 189 -0.06 11.49 -2.05
CA ALA A 189 0.66 12.33 -2.99
C ALA A 189 -0.06 13.68 -3.25
N VAL A 190 -0.69 14.22 -2.21
CA VAL A 190 -1.35 15.53 -2.19
C VAL A 190 -0.46 16.59 -1.52
N SER A 191 -0.84 17.87 -1.62
CA SER A 191 -0.08 18.94 -0.95
C SER A 191 -0.18 18.82 0.58
N ARG A 192 0.85 19.32 1.30
CA ARG A 192 0.79 19.39 2.77
C ARG A 192 -0.32 20.33 3.26
N ALA A 193 -0.70 21.34 2.47
CA ALA A 193 -1.79 22.25 2.80
C ALA A 193 -3.14 21.51 2.72
N ASP A 194 -3.40 20.78 1.63
CA ASP A 194 -4.61 19.96 1.46
C ASP A 194 -4.73 18.90 2.57
N ALA A 195 -3.64 18.19 2.85
CA ALA A 195 -3.64 17.17 3.90
C ALA A 195 -3.94 17.76 5.29
N ARG A 196 -3.42 18.96 5.61
CA ARG A 196 -3.69 19.67 6.87
C ARG A 196 -5.12 20.18 6.95
N ALA A 197 -5.68 20.68 5.85
CA ALA A 197 -7.09 21.07 5.78
C ALA A 197 -8.01 19.85 5.97
N THR A 198 -7.70 18.70 5.35
CA THR A 198 -8.43 17.43 5.56
C THR A 198 -8.31 16.96 7.01
N TRP A 199 -7.14 17.07 7.63
CA TRP A 199 -6.94 16.73 9.05
C TRP A 199 -7.75 17.63 9.99
N ALA A 200 -7.77 18.95 9.72
CA ALA A 200 -8.55 19.90 10.51
C ALA A 200 -10.06 19.65 10.40
N ALA A 201 -10.55 19.30 9.21
CA ALA A 201 -11.95 18.92 9.00
C ALA A 201 -12.32 17.57 9.64
N LEU A 202 -11.37 16.62 9.72
CA LEU A 202 -11.56 15.35 10.46
C LEU A 202 -11.37 15.47 11.97
N ALA A 203 -10.86 16.58 12.51
CA ALA A 203 -10.48 16.69 13.92
C ALA A 203 -11.54 16.21 14.95
N PRO A 204 -12.86 16.40 14.75
CA PRO A 204 -13.88 15.85 15.66
C PRO A 204 -13.94 14.31 15.73
N GLU A 205 -13.40 13.60 14.72
CA GLU A 205 -13.30 12.14 14.67
C GLU A 205 -11.94 11.60 15.16
N LEU A 206 -10.99 12.47 15.51
CA LEU A 206 -9.60 12.09 15.82
C LEU A 206 -9.31 12.09 17.32
N VAL A 207 -8.54 11.10 17.74
CA VAL A 207 -7.96 10.99 19.08
C VAL A 207 -6.44 11.11 18.97
N PRO A 208 -5.81 12.08 19.67
CA PRO A 208 -4.35 12.23 19.66
C PRO A 208 -3.69 11.14 20.53
N VAL A 209 -2.62 10.56 20.00
CA VAL A 209 -1.84 9.49 20.62
C VAL A 209 -0.35 9.76 20.54
N ALA A 210 0.39 9.17 21.48
CA ALA A 210 1.84 9.20 21.53
C ALA A 210 2.42 7.83 21.11
N VAL A 211 3.12 7.79 19.97
CA VAL A 211 3.87 6.59 19.53
C VAL A 211 5.35 6.95 19.52
N GLU A 212 6.18 6.24 20.29
CA GLU A 212 7.60 6.59 20.54
C GLU A 212 7.79 8.06 20.97
N GLY A 213 6.87 8.58 21.79
CA GLY A 213 6.85 9.98 22.24
C GLY A 213 6.49 11.02 21.16
N ARG A 214 6.00 10.57 19.99
CA ARG A 214 5.59 11.44 18.87
C ARG A 214 4.09 11.53 18.71
N ALA A 215 3.60 12.74 18.46
CA ALA A 215 2.20 13.04 18.18
C ALA A 215 1.75 12.36 16.88
N ARG A 216 0.68 11.58 16.97
CA ARG A 216 -0.07 11.02 15.85
C ARG A 216 -1.56 11.02 16.19
N ASP A 217 -2.39 10.83 15.18
CA ASP A 217 -3.84 10.74 15.33
C ASP A 217 -4.32 9.34 14.94
N VAL A 218 -5.34 8.84 15.64
CA VAL A 218 -6.16 7.68 15.26
C VAL A 218 -7.62 8.11 15.20
N LEU A 219 -8.45 7.41 14.43
CA LEU A 219 -9.90 7.61 14.48
C LEU A 219 -10.46 7.13 15.83
N ALA A 220 -11.39 7.87 16.42
CA ALA A 220 -11.98 7.54 17.71
C ALA A 220 -12.59 6.12 17.74
N ARG A 221 -13.25 5.72 16.65
CA ARG A 221 -13.82 4.37 16.47
C ARG A 221 -12.79 3.23 16.42
N ASP A 222 -11.53 3.55 16.14
CA ASP A 222 -10.46 2.56 15.96
C ASP A 222 -9.55 2.46 17.21
N VAL A 223 -9.81 3.22 18.29
CA VAL A 223 -9.01 3.22 19.54
C VAL A 223 -8.98 1.85 20.21
N ASP A 224 -10.13 1.19 20.35
CA ASP A 224 -10.22 -0.14 20.97
C ASP A 224 -9.57 -1.21 20.08
N ALA A 225 -9.69 -1.06 18.75
CA ALA A 225 -9.01 -1.94 17.81
C ALA A 225 -7.49 -1.71 17.84
N LEU A 226 -7.03 -0.47 18.03
CA LEU A 226 -5.62 -0.15 18.10
C LEU A 226 -4.92 -0.84 19.28
N THR A 227 -5.57 -0.86 20.45
CA THR A 227 -4.99 -1.41 21.69
C THR A 227 -5.32 -2.90 21.90
N GLY A 228 -6.46 -3.38 21.41
CA GLY A 228 -6.98 -4.73 21.61
C GLY A 228 -6.73 -5.74 20.49
N CYS A 229 -5.85 -5.46 19.52
CA CYS A 229 -5.49 -6.47 18.51
C CYS A 229 -4.49 -7.50 19.03
N GLU A 230 -4.83 -8.78 18.82
CA GLU A 230 -3.92 -9.90 19.00
C GLU A 230 -2.76 -9.89 17.99
N PRO A 231 -1.62 -10.53 18.32
CA PRO A 231 -0.54 -10.76 17.36
C PRO A 231 -1.06 -11.50 16.11
N PRO A 232 -0.78 -11.02 14.89
CA PRO A 232 -1.14 -11.76 13.67
C PRO A 232 -0.34 -13.06 13.60
N ALA A 233 -0.97 -14.14 13.15
CA ALA A 233 -0.34 -15.46 13.01
C ALA A 233 -0.34 -15.93 11.55
N GLY A 234 0.72 -16.61 11.14
CA GLY A 234 0.92 -17.12 9.78
C GLY A 234 2.11 -16.49 9.07
N VAL A 235 2.34 -16.97 7.84
CA VAL A 235 3.31 -16.39 6.92
C VAL A 235 2.58 -15.67 5.78
N ARG A 236 3.11 -14.54 5.32
CA ARG A 236 2.67 -13.83 4.11
C ARG A 236 3.87 -13.35 3.30
N LEU A 237 3.87 -13.61 1.99
CA LEU A 237 4.84 -13.04 1.06
C LEU A 237 4.26 -11.75 0.45
N LEU A 238 4.60 -10.62 1.06
CA LEU A 238 4.09 -9.30 0.67
C LEU A 238 4.88 -8.74 -0.53
N PRO A 239 4.22 -8.28 -1.61
CA PRO A 239 4.90 -7.68 -2.76
C PRO A 239 5.40 -6.26 -2.48
N GLN A 240 6.20 -5.72 -3.41
CA GLN A 240 6.58 -4.31 -3.38
C GLN A 240 5.35 -3.42 -3.54
N GLY A 241 5.24 -2.39 -2.69
CA GLY A 241 4.08 -1.50 -2.66
C GLY A 241 2.90 -2.04 -1.86
N ASP A 242 3.05 -3.20 -1.19
CA ASP A 242 2.02 -3.69 -0.27
C ASP A 242 1.72 -2.63 0.82
N PRO A 243 0.44 -2.31 1.07
CA PRO A 243 0.02 -1.32 2.06
C PRO A 243 0.66 -1.50 3.45
N TYR A 244 0.84 -2.74 3.91
CA TYR A 244 1.43 -3.00 5.24
C TYR A 244 2.86 -2.47 5.37
N LEU A 245 3.60 -2.39 4.25
CA LEU A 245 4.97 -1.90 4.18
C LEU A 245 5.07 -0.37 4.00
N ALA A 246 3.96 0.35 3.86
CA ALA A 246 3.94 1.75 3.45
C ALA A 246 4.46 2.73 4.51
N LEU A 247 4.24 2.46 5.80
CA LEU A 247 4.66 3.31 6.93
C LEU A 247 5.32 2.48 8.03
N ASP A 248 6.35 3.05 8.66
CA ASP A 248 7.01 2.54 9.87
C ASP A 248 7.48 1.06 9.79
N GLN A 249 7.74 0.54 8.58
CA GLN A 249 8.21 -0.85 8.35
C GLN A 249 9.39 -1.25 9.27
N ALA A 250 10.21 -0.28 9.67
CA ALA A 250 11.32 -0.43 10.60
C ALA A 250 10.95 -1.15 11.91
N TRP A 251 9.77 -0.89 12.47
CA TRP A 251 9.31 -1.54 13.71
C TRP A 251 8.99 -3.03 13.50
N ALA A 252 8.61 -3.42 12.29
CA ALA A 252 8.26 -4.80 11.97
C ALA A 252 9.49 -5.66 11.68
N HIS A 253 10.68 -5.09 11.48
CA HIS A 253 11.90 -5.86 11.26
C HIS A 253 12.19 -6.80 12.43
N ALA A 254 12.34 -8.10 12.14
CA ALA A 254 12.80 -9.07 13.13
C ALA A 254 14.18 -8.68 13.67
N ASP A 255 15.06 -8.30 12.73
CA ASP A 255 16.44 -7.88 12.94
C ASP A 255 16.83 -6.85 11.86
N ARG A 256 18.02 -6.24 12.02
CA ARG A 256 18.62 -5.39 10.99
C ARG A 256 18.84 -6.22 9.71
N PRO A 257 18.36 -5.77 8.53
CA PRO A 257 18.62 -6.48 7.29
C PRO A 257 20.14 -6.53 7.04
N PRO A 258 20.68 -7.67 6.56
CA PRO A 258 22.10 -7.81 6.30
C PRO A 258 22.56 -6.86 5.18
N PRO A 259 23.87 -6.55 5.09
CA PRO A 259 24.44 -5.88 3.93
C PRO A 259 24.19 -6.68 2.63
N PRO A 260 24.37 -6.07 1.44
CA PRO A 260 24.14 -6.73 0.15
C PRO A 260 24.85 -8.09 0.05
N ILE A 261 24.10 -9.09 -0.41
CA ILE A 261 24.42 -10.51 -0.24
C ILE A 261 25.31 -11.03 -1.39
N GLU A 262 26.30 -11.85 -1.04
CA GLU A 262 27.02 -12.72 -1.97
C GLU A 262 26.29 -14.07 -2.06
N ASP A 263 26.25 -14.70 -3.24
CA ASP A 263 25.52 -15.95 -3.36
C ASP A 263 26.26 -17.13 -2.70
N GLY A 264 25.54 -18.24 -2.47
CA GLY A 264 26.08 -19.40 -1.75
C GLY A 264 27.23 -20.14 -2.44
N ALA A 265 27.64 -19.71 -3.64
CA ALA A 265 28.78 -20.20 -4.40
C ALA A 265 29.90 -19.13 -4.56
N GLY A 266 29.78 -17.99 -3.88
CA GLY A 266 30.73 -16.87 -3.99
C GLY A 266 30.60 -16.05 -5.27
N ALA A 267 29.55 -16.28 -6.07
CA ALA A 267 29.27 -15.41 -7.21
C ALA A 267 28.55 -14.14 -6.71
N PRO A 268 28.89 -12.94 -7.24
CA PRO A 268 28.16 -11.74 -6.94
C PRO A 268 26.68 -11.93 -7.32
N LEU A 269 25.75 -11.72 -6.39
CA LEU A 269 24.34 -11.62 -6.77
C LEU A 269 24.21 -10.47 -7.77
N THR A 270 23.89 -10.81 -9.02
CA THR A 270 23.77 -9.80 -10.08
C THR A 270 22.85 -8.67 -9.62
N THR A 271 23.19 -7.43 -9.98
CA THR A 271 22.41 -6.24 -9.60
C THR A 271 20.93 -6.41 -9.91
N ARG A 272 20.61 -7.15 -10.98
CA ARG A 272 19.25 -7.49 -11.41
C ARG A 272 18.48 -8.37 -10.41
N LEU A 273 19.13 -9.36 -9.78
CA LEU A 273 18.51 -10.23 -8.77
C LEU A 273 18.32 -9.47 -7.45
N VAL A 274 19.32 -8.71 -6.99
CA VAL A 274 19.20 -7.84 -5.80
C VAL A 274 18.08 -6.80 -5.99
N ASN A 275 18.02 -6.14 -7.14
CA ASN A 275 16.94 -5.20 -7.50
C ASN A 275 15.56 -5.86 -7.61
N SER A 276 15.48 -7.20 -7.71
CA SER A 276 14.21 -7.95 -7.75
C SER A 276 13.72 -8.43 -6.38
N LEU A 277 14.54 -8.34 -5.32
CA LEU A 277 14.15 -8.69 -3.94
C LEU A 277 13.31 -7.58 -3.26
N SER A 278 12.30 -7.10 -3.98
CA SER A 278 11.50 -5.95 -3.58
C SER A 278 10.30 -6.31 -2.69
N GLY A 279 9.94 -7.60 -2.59
CA GLY A 279 8.96 -8.11 -1.64
C GLY A 279 9.53 -8.38 -0.25
N ARG A 280 8.66 -8.65 0.73
CA ARG A 280 9.01 -8.98 2.12
C ARG A 280 8.32 -10.26 2.58
N VAL A 281 9.02 -11.03 3.40
CA VAL A 281 8.49 -12.21 4.08
C VAL A 281 8.06 -11.79 5.48
N LEU A 282 6.74 -11.79 5.73
CA LEU A 282 6.14 -11.55 7.04
C LEU A 282 5.88 -12.90 7.71
N VAL A 283 6.38 -13.10 8.93
CA VAL A 283 6.14 -14.29 9.77
C VAL A 283 5.64 -13.79 11.12
N ASP A 284 4.42 -14.15 11.48
CA ASP A 284 3.78 -13.81 12.77
C ASP A 284 3.91 -12.31 13.12
N GLY A 285 3.68 -11.45 12.12
CA GLY A 285 3.76 -9.99 12.23
C GLY A 285 5.16 -9.37 12.14
N ARG A 286 6.23 -10.18 12.05
CA ARG A 286 7.62 -9.70 11.91
C ARG A 286 8.17 -9.96 10.51
N LEU A 287 8.89 -8.99 9.96
CA LEU A 287 9.60 -9.12 8.69
C LEU A 287 10.87 -9.96 8.92
N ALA A 288 10.87 -11.19 8.41
CA ALA A 288 11.95 -12.17 8.57
C ALA A 288 12.89 -12.23 7.36
N GLY A 289 12.53 -11.59 6.24
CA GLY A 289 13.30 -11.67 5.01
C GLY A 289 12.75 -10.84 3.86
N ALA A 290 13.41 -10.96 2.72
CA ALA A 290 12.98 -10.43 1.43
C ALA A 290 12.71 -11.56 0.44
N TRP A 291 11.86 -11.31 -0.54
CA TRP A 291 11.67 -12.23 -1.67
C TRP A 291 11.58 -11.46 -2.98
N GLY A 292 11.87 -12.16 -4.07
CA GLY A 292 11.79 -11.65 -5.44
C GLY A 292 11.32 -12.75 -6.39
N ARG A 293 10.91 -12.36 -7.60
CA ARG A 293 10.35 -13.32 -8.56
C ARG A 293 10.75 -13.02 -9.99
N GLU A 294 11.15 -14.06 -10.71
CA GLU A 294 11.30 -14.06 -12.16
C GLU A 294 10.36 -15.13 -12.74
N ARG A 295 9.28 -14.70 -13.39
CA ARG A 295 8.21 -15.59 -13.90
C ARG A 295 7.62 -16.49 -12.78
N ASP A 296 7.96 -17.77 -12.80
CA ASP A 296 7.56 -18.84 -11.88
C ASP A 296 8.66 -19.23 -10.87
N ARG A 297 9.83 -18.56 -10.93
CA ARG A 297 10.93 -18.75 -9.98
C ARG A 297 10.81 -17.73 -8.86
N VAL A 298 10.66 -18.19 -7.62
CA VAL A 298 10.56 -17.33 -6.42
C VAL A 298 11.86 -17.48 -5.63
N ALA A 299 12.61 -16.39 -5.49
CA ALA A 299 13.81 -16.32 -4.68
C ALA A 299 13.48 -15.79 -3.29
N ILE A 300 13.94 -16.47 -2.23
CA ILE A 300 13.69 -16.09 -0.84
C ILE A 300 15.05 -15.92 -0.15
N HIS A 301 15.24 -14.78 0.52
CA HIS A 301 16.40 -14.50 1.35
C HIS A 301 15.92 -14.14 2.77
N LEU A 302 16.37 -14.91 3.76
CA LEU A 302 16.02 -14.72 5.16
C LEU A 302 17.14 -13.97 5.88
N TRP A 303 16.78 -13.04 6.77
CA TRP A 303 17.75 -12.21 7.49
C TRP A 303 18.34 -12.89 8.73
N ARG A 304 17.68 -13.92 9.25
CA ARG A 304 18.24 -14.86 10.24
C ARG A 304 18.64 -16.18 9.60
N ARG A 305 19.69 -16.79 10.15
CA ARG A 305 20.12 -18.16 9.84
C ARG A 305 19.39 -19.21 10.67
N ASP A 306 19.11 -18.89 11.93
CA ASP A 306 18.33 -19.74 12.85
C ASP A 306 16.89 -19.83 12.31
N GLU A 307 16.43 -21.05 12.04
CA GLU A 307 15.35 -21.32 11.08
C GLU A 307 14.03 -20.60 11.39
N PRO A 308 13.66 -19.55 10.62
CA PRO A 308 12.30 -19.05 10.61
C PRO A 308 11.49 -19.98 9.71
N ASP A 309 10.68 -20.85 10.32
CA ASP A 309 9.70 -21.79 9.73
C ASP A 309 9.76 -21.95 8.19
N ARG A 310 10.85 -22.56 7.69
CA ARG A 310 11.08 -22.69 6.25
C ARG A 310 9.96 -23.44 5.54
N GLU A 311 9.31 -24.36 6.24
CA GLU A 311 8.13 -25.09 5.78
C GLU A 311 6.90 -24.19 5.60
N ARG A 312 6.53 -23.39 6.62
CA ARG A 312 5.42 -22.41 6.52
C ARG A 312 5.68 -21.38 5.41
N ILE A 313 6.92 -20.92 5.27
CA ILE A 313 7.35 -20.00 4.22
C ILE A 313 7.32 -20.66 2.83
N ALA A 314 7.74 -21.91 2.71
CA ALA A 314 7.64 -22.67 1.47
C ALA A 314 6.18 -22.90 1.06
N ALA A 315 5.30 -23.25 2.01
CA ALA A 315 3.88 -23.44 1.75
C ALA A 315 3.19 -22.17 1.24
N GLU A 316 3.40 -21.02 1.90
CA GLU A 316 2.88 -19.72 1.44
C GLU A 316 3.45 -19.35 0.06
N ALA A 317 4.75 -19.58 -0.19
CA ALA A 317 5.37 -19.30 -1.48
C ALA A 317 4.87 -20.23 -2.60
N VAL A 318 4.57 -21.51 -2.30
CA VAL A 318 3.93 -22.46 -3.23
C VAL A 318 2.51 -22.00 -3.59
N GLY A 319 1.81 -21.33 -2.68
CA GLY A 319 0.50 -20.69 -2.92
C GLY A 319 0.48 -19.76 -4.14
N PHE A 320 1.62 -19.13 -4.49
CA PHE A 320 1.75 -18.30 -5.69
C PHE A 320 1.48 -19.05 -7.00
N ALA A 321 1.43 -20.39 -7.01
CA ALA A 321 1.00 -21.16 -8.18
C ALA A 321 -0.42 -20.79 -8.66
N GLY A 322 -1.30 -20.36 -7.75
CA GLY A 322 -2.62 -19.81 -8.06
C GLY A 322 -2.54 -18.52 -8.91
N PRO A 323 -2.08 -17.39 -8.37
CA PRO A 323 -2.02 -16.12 -9.09
C PRO A 323 -1.06 -16.12 -10.31
N ILE A 324 -0.05 -17.00 -10.35
CA ILE A 324 0.85 -17.14 -11.51
C ILE A 324 0.28 -18.12 -12.56
N GLY A 325 -0.67 -18.97 -12.19
CA GLY A 325 -1.33 -19.93 -13.08
C GLY A 325 -0.45 -21.10 -13.52
N ARG A 326 0.59 -21.42 -12.76
CA ARG A 326 1.49 -22.57 -12.97
C ARG A 326 2.31 -22.87 -11.71
N PRO A 327 2.81 -24.11 -11.52
CA PRO A 327 3.68 -24.45 -10.40
C PRO A 327 4.90 -23.53 -10.29
N VAL A 328 5.24 -23.13 -9.06
CA VAL A 328 6.42 -22.30 -8.78
C VAL A 328 7.63 -23.14 -8.39
N ARG A 329 8.83 -22.60 -8.61
CA ARG A 329 10.09 -23.18 -8.13
C ARG A 329 10.75 -22.23 -7.14
N LEU A 330 10.97 -22.70 -5.92
CA LEU A 330 11.61 -21.92 -4.86
C LEU A 330 13.14 -21.98 -4.96
N ARG A 331 13.81 -20.85 -4.75
CA ARG A 331 15.26 -20.73 -4.60
C ARG A 331 15.56 -20.03 -3.28
N TRP A 332 16.13 -20.75 -2.32
CA TRP A 332 16.66 -20.15 -1.10
C TRP A 332 18.03 -19.51 -1.41
N LEU A 333 18.17 -18.23 -1.05
CA LEU A 333 19.44 -17.50 -1.05
C LEU A 333 20.08 -17.62 0.35
N ARG A 334 21.41 -17.62 0.40
CA ARG A 334 22.17 -17.57 1.66
C ARG A 334 22.31 -16.14 2.19
#